data_AF-A0A5N6JY84-F1
#
_entry.id   AF-A0A5N6JY84-F1
#
_cell.length_a   1.000
_cell.length_b   1.000
_cell.length_c   1.000
_cell.angle_alpha   90.00
_cell.angle_beta   90.00
_cell.angle_gamma   90.00
#
_symmetry.space_group_name_H-M   'P 1'
#
loop_
_entity.id
_entity.type
_entity.pdbx_description
1 polymer ?
#
loop_
_entity_poly.entity_id
_entity_poly.type
_entity_poly.pdbx_seq_one_letter_code
_entity_poly.pdbx_strand_id
1 'polypeptide(L)'
;MFVNLGLGTNGSSNFNISLTPSPLNVTGKGSLCLKDLDIPADLKAENGLNATIQVVTVGESGSALYNCADITFSTNTSAPDSENCPNTDAIKVEELTTATSTSSTTNMTSSPSASSSSSGEKSASTSLSAVVILLGSLGVASLLTI
;
A
#
# COMPACT_ATOMS: atom_id res chain seq x y z
N MET A 1 3.09 6.17 -4.42
CA MET A 1 3.24 5.33 -5.63
C MET A 1 4.45 4.44 -5.42
N PHE A 2 4.32 3.17 -5.77
CA PHE A 2 5.38 2.17 -5.69
C PHE A 2 5.56 1.53 -7.06
N VAL A 3 6.80 1.26 -7.44
CA VAL A 3 7.11 0.37 -8.57
C VAL A 3 7.80 -0.87 -8.01
N ASN A 4 7.19 -2.02 -8.24
CA ASN A 4 7.70 -3.31 -7.82
C ASN A 4 7.99 -4.17 -9.04
N LEU A 5 8.84 -5.18 -8.86
CA LEU A 5 9.25 -6.12 -9.87
C LEU A 5 9.00 -7.54 -9.36
N GLY A 6 8.40 -8.37 -10.21
CA GLY A 6 8.33 -9.82 -10.03
C GLY A 6 9.10 -10.52 -11.15
N LEU A 7 9.92 -11.51 -10.81
CA LEU A 7 10.72 -12.25 -11.78
C LEU A 7 9.95 -13.44 -12.39
N GLY A 8 10.33 -13.82 -13.61
CA GLY A 8 9.70 -14.89 -14.37
C GLY A 8 8.49 -14.42 -15.19
N THR A 9 7.81 -15.36 -15.83
CA THR A 9 6.63 -15.08 -16.65
C THR A 9 5.40 -14.76 -15.78
N ASN A 10 4.69 -13.68 -16.10
CA ASN A 10 3.57 -13.16 -15.30
C ASN A 10 3.96 -12.86 -13.84
N GLY A 11 5.24 -12.54 -13.61
CA GLY A 11 5.75 -12.10 -12.31
C GLY A 11 5.76 -13.17 -11.22
N SER A 12 5.74 -14.46 -11.57
CA SER A 12 5.78 -15.63 -10.67
C SER A 12 5.18 -15.36 -9.27
N SER A 13 3.99 -14.75 -9.25
CA SER A 13 3.20 -14.36 -8.07
C SER A 13 3.89 -13.53 -6.96
N ASN A 14 5.09 -12.98 -7.15
CA ASN A 14 5.80 -12.27 -6.08
C ASN A 14 6.43 -10.96 -6.56
N PHE A 15 5.88 -9.84 -6.09
CA PHE A 15 6.38 -8.49 -6.34
C PHE A 15 7.16 -7.97 -5.13
N ASN A 16 8.18 -8.72 -4.70
CA ASN A 16 8.97 -8.42 -3.51
C ASN A 16 10.21 -7.54 -3.77
N ILE A 17 10.54 -7.27 -5.04
CA ILE A 17 11.67 -6.42 -5.41
C ILE A 17 11.12 -5.01 -5.65
N SER A 18 11.52 -4.03 -4.84
CA SER A 18 11.09 -2.65 -5.03
C SER A 18 12.09 -1.88 -5.89
N LEU A 19 11.59 -1.24 -6.95
CA LEU A 19 12.35 -0.33 -7.82
C LEU A 19 12.21 1.14 -7.35
N THR A 20 11.32 1.41 -6.40
CA THR A 20 11.20 2.69 -5.69
C THR A 20 11.25 2.41 -4.19
N PRO A 21 12.43 2.07 -3.63
CA PRO A 21 12.56 1.66 -2.23
C PRO A 21 12.08 2.74 -1.26
N SER A 22 12.29 4.00 -1.61
CA SER A 22 11.54 5.11 -1.03
C SER A 22 10.26 5.36 -1.85
N PRO A 23 9.07 5.35 -1.22
CA PRO A 23 7.82 5.55 -1.94
C PRO A 23 7.76 6.95 -2.56
N LEU A 24 7.19 7.05 -3.77
CA LEU A 24 7.01 8.35 -4.42
C LEU A 24 5.65 8.96 -4.04
N ASN A 25 5.65 10.14 -3.46
CA ASN A 25 4.47 10.98 -3.30
C ASN A 25 4.18 11.70 -4.62
N VAL A 26 3.22 11.16 -5.38
CA VAL A 26 2.82 11.68 -6.69
C VAL A 26 1.49 12.40 -6.56
N THR A 27 1.45 13.68 -6.88
CA THR A 27 0.23 14.51 -6.85
C THR A 27 0.00 15.20 -8.18
N GLY A 28 -1.24 15.65 -8.40
CA GLY A 28 -1.66 16.26 -9.65
C GLY A 28 -2.23 15.26 -10.65
N LYS A 29 -2.66 15.75 -11.82
CA LYS A 29 -3.25 14.95 -12.89
C LYS A 29 -2.45 15.13 -14.17
N GLY A 30 -2.27 14.04 -14.92
CA GLY A 30 -1.57 14.06 -16.20
C GLY A 30 -0.67 12.83 -16.36
N SER A 31 0.40 12.99 -17.14
CA SER A 31 1.36 11.92 -17.44
C SER A 31 2.58 12.05 -16.55
N LEU A 32 2.97 10.93 -15.94
CA LEU A 32 4.23 10.76 -15.24
C LEU A 32 5.00 9.64 -15.94
N CYS A 33 6.25 9.91 -16.28
CA CYS A 33 7.20 8.97 -16.80
C CYS A 33 8.48 9.00 -15.96
N LEU A 34 8.83 7.84 -15.41
CA LEU A 34 10.09 7.59 -14.72
C LEU A 34 11.07 7.08 -15.76
N LYS A 35 12.00 7.93 -16.19
CA LYS A 35 12.93 7.62 -17.29
C LYS A 35 13.85 6.45 -16.95
N ASP A 36 14.37 6.45 -15.73
CA ASP A 36 15.29 5.43 -15.23
C ASP A 36 14.79 4.92 -13.89
N LEU A 37 14.91 3.61 -13.69
CA LEU A 37 14.66 2.91 -12.44
C LEU A 37 15.87 2.02 -12.16
N ASP A 38 16.48 2.21 -11.00
CA ASP A 38 17.62 1.41 -10.61
C ASP A 38 17.21 -0.03 -10.30
N ILE A 39 17.91 -0.96 -10.94
CA ILE A 39 17.77 -2.38 -10.66
C ILE A 39 18.71 -2.73 -9.47
N PRO A 40 18.20 -3.37 -8.39
CA PRO A 40 19.04 -3.76 -7.27
C PRO A 40 20.23 -4.63 -7.70
N ALA A 41 21.42 -4.37 -7.18
CA ALA A 41 22.67 -5.02 -7.63
C ALA A 41 22.74 -6.53 -7.34
N ASP A 42 21.97 -6.98 -6.36
CA ASP A 42 21.72 -8.37 -5.98
C ASP A 42 20.78 -9.08 -6.95
N LEU A 43 19.94 -8.33 -7.67
CA LEU A 43 19.16 -8.85 -8.79
C LEU A 43 20.11 -9.10 -9.96
N LYS A 44 20.57 -10.35 -10.13
CA LYS A 44 21.36 -10.80 -11.29
C LYS A 44 20.46 -10.85 -12.54
N ALA A 45 19.99 -9.70 -13.01
CA ALA A 45 19.18 -9.58 -14.20
C ALA A 45 20.03 -9.88 -15.43
N GLU A 46 19.68 -10.95 -16.14
CA GLU A 46 20.36 -11.37 -17.37
C GLU A 46 19.52 -11.02 -18.60
N ASN A 47 20.17 -10.82 -19.74
CA ASN A 47 19.50 -10.60 -21.01
C ASN A 47 18.58 -11.79 -21.35
N GLY A 48 17.31 -11.52 -21.64
CA GLY A 48 16.28 -12.54 -21.90
C GLY A 48 15.50 -12.98 -20.67
N LEU A 49 15.84 -12.50 -19.46
CA LEU A 49 15.08 -12.80 -18.25
C LEU A 49 13.70 -12.12 -18.32
N ASN A 50 12.64 -12.91 -18.22
CA ASN A 50 11.28 -12.38 -18.12
C ASN A 50 11.00 -11.86 -16.72
N ALA A 51 10.23 -10.77 -16.65
CA ALA A 51 9.76 -10.19 -15.40
C ALA A 51 8.45 -9.43 -15.64
N THR A 52 7.82 -8.99 -14.56
CA THR A 52 6.62 -8.14 -14.60
C THR A 52 6.85 -6.96 -13.68
N ILE A 53 6.67 -5.75 -14.22
CA ILE A 53 6.62 -4.51 -13.44
C ILE A 53 5.20 -4.36 -12.92
N GLN A 54 5.07 -4.03 -11.64
CA GLN A 54 3.82 -3.61 -11.02
C GLN A 54 3.93 -2.17 -10.56
N VAL A 55 3.01 -1.32 -11.03
CA VAL A 55 2.82 0.03 -10.52
C VAL A 55 1.65 0.01 -9.54
N VAL A 56 1.92 0.44 -8.32
CA VAL A 56 0.92 0.58 -7.25
C VAL A 56 0.68 2.05 -6.95
N THR A 57 -0.53 2.51 -7.20
CA THR A 57 -0.95 3.88 -6.87
C THR A 57 -1.91 3.84 -5.71
N VAL A 58 -1.54 4.49 -4.61
CA VAL A 58 -2.37 4.59 -3.40
C VAL A 58 -3.11 5.92 -3.44
N GLY A 59 -4.44 5.87 -3.28
CA GLY A 59 -5.28 7.06 -3.16
C GLY A 59 -5.37 7.54 -1.72
N GLU A 60 -5.86 8.78 -1.53
CA GLU A 60 -6.01 9.44 -0.23
C GLU A 60 -6.81 8.60 0.78
N SER A 61 -7.84 7.87 0.33
CA SER A 61 -8.68 7.02 1.19
C SER A 61 -8.02 5.68 1.56
N GLY A 62 -6.76 5.45 1.18
CA GLY A 62 -6.04 4.19 1.39
C GLY A 62 -6.40 3.07 0.39
N SER A 63 -7.21 3.36 -0.63
CA SER A 63 -7.42 2.44 -1.75
C SER A 63 -6.16 2.35 -2.62
N ALA A 64 -5.98 1.23 -3.31
CA ALA A 64 -4.83 1.02 -4.19
C ALA A 64 -5.27 0.50 -5.55
N LEU A 65 -4.63 1.02 -6.60
CA LEU A 65 -4.74 0.55 -7.97
C LEU A 65 -3.44 -0.15 -8.37
N TYR A 66 -3.58 -1.30 -9.01
CA TYR A 66 -2.47 -2.16 -9.43
C TYR A 66 -2.52 -2.30 -10.94
N ASN A 67 -1.46 -1.90 -11.63
CA ASN A 67 -1.27 -2.15 -13.05
C ASN A 67 0.03 -2.91 -13.27
N CYS A 68 -0.01 -3.88 -14.16
CA CYS A 68 1.13 -4.75 -14.47
C CYS A 68 1.55 -4.58 -15.93
N ALA A 69 2.85 -4.70 -16.18
CA ALA A 69 3.41 -4.79 -17.52
C ALA A 69 4.47 -5.88 -17.54
N ASP A 70 4.30 -6.86 -18.42
CA ASP A 70 5.30 -7.90 -18.64
C ASP A 70 6.44 -7.35 -19.49
N ILE A 71 7.67 -7.66 -19.09
CA ILE A 71 8.90 -7.21 -19.72
C ILE A 71 9.88 -8.38 -19.89
N THR A 72 10.84 -8.19 -20.78
CA THR A 72 12.02 -9.04 -20.89
C THR A 72 13.25 -8.15 -20.76
N PHE A 73 14.13 -8.46 -19.81
CA PHE A 73 15.38 -7.73 -19.63
C PHE A 73 16.24 -7.84 -20.89
N SER A 74 16.84 -6.73 -21.30
CA SER A 74 17.69 -6.67 -22.46
C SER A 74 18.86 -5.72 -22.21
N THR A 75 20.04 -6.08 -22.73
CA THR A 75 21.21 -5.18 -22.74
C THR A 75 21.24 -4.26 -23.97
N ASN A 76 20.32 -4.47 -24.91
CA ASN A 76 20.18 -3.70 -26.14
C ASN A 76 18.86 -2.90 -26.15
N THR A 77 18.66 -2.08 -25.11
CA THR A 77 17.55 -1.12 -25.05
C THR A 77 18.11 0.29 -24.88
N SER A 78 17.40 1.26 -25.43
CA SER A 78 17.69 2.68 -25.23
C SER A 78 16.61 3.27 -24.34
N ALA A 79 16.99 4.24 -23.50
CA ALA A 79 16.03 5.00 -22.72
C ALA A 79 15.03 5.70 -23.67
N PRO A 80 13.74 5.79 -23.30
CA PRO A 80 12.76 6.44 -24.15
C PRO A 80 13.00 7.95 -24.25
N ASP A 81 12.87 8.49 -25.46
CA ASP A 81 12.94 9.94 -25.70
C ASP A 81 11.80 10.69 -25.01
N SER A 82 11.94 12.01 -24.87
CA SER A 82 10.94 12.86 -24.20
C SER A 82 9.54 12.80 -24.82
N GLU A 83 9.44 12.53 -26.13
CA GLU A 83 8.16 12.35 -26.83
C GLU A 83 7.44 11.06 -26.40
N ASN A 84 8.19 9.97 -26.19
CA ASN A 84 7.65 8.67 -25.76
C ASN A 84 7.52 8.54 -24.24
N CYS A 85 8.13 9.45 -23.49
CA CYS A 85 8.15 9.47 -22.03
C CYS A 85 7.95 10.92 -21.49
N PRO A 86 6.76 11.52 -21.70
CA PRO A 86 6.49 12.89 -21.29
C PRO A 86 6.04 13.00 -19.82
N ASN A 87 6.42 14.10 -19.17
CA ASN A 87 5.90 14.54 -17.89
C ASN A 87 5.05 15.79 -18.06
N THR A 88 3.83 15.80 -17.53
CA THR A 88 2.99 17.02 -17.54
C THR A 88 3.33 17.93 -16.36
N ASP A 89 3.37 19.25 -16.57
CA ASP A 89 3.73 20.23 -15.52
C ASP A 89 2.82 20.21 -14.29
N ALA A 90 1.58 19.76 -14.43
CA ALA A 90 0.62 19.64 -13.34
C ALA A 90 0.94 18.49 -12.37
N ILE A 91 1.82 17.56 -12.75
CA ILE A 91 2.29 16.47 -11.87
C ILE A 91 3.42 16.99 -10.98
N LYS A 92 3.44 16.52 -9.73
CA LYS A 92 4.53 16.74 -8.76
C LYS A 92 4.91 15.38 -8.18
N VAL A 93 6.20 15.13 -8.08
CA VAL A 93 6.75 13.88 -7.54
C VAL A 93 7.79 14.24 -6.49
N GLU A 94 7.59 13.71 -5.29
CA GLU A 94 8.54 13.83 -4.18
C GLU A 94 8.82 12.45 -3.61
N GLU A 95 10.06 12.20 -3.24
CA GLU A 95 10.44 10.96 -2.56
C GLU A 95 10.09 11.07 -1.08
N LEU A 96 9.31 10.11 -0.56
CA LEU A 96 8.95 10.10 0.85
C LEU A 96 10.10 9.52 1.68
N THR A 97 10.99 10.40 2.14
CA THR A 97 12.02 10.02 3.11
C THR A 97 11.44 10.04 4.52
N THR A 98 11.88 9.10 5.37
CA THR A 98 11.56 9.17 6.80
C THR A 98 12.16 10.45 7.39
N ALA A 99 11.35 11.29 8.02
CA ALA A 99 11.86 12.48 8.70
C ALA A 99 12.89 12.05 9.76
N THR A 100 14.14 12.47 9.60
CA THR A 100 15.09 12.45 10.72
C THR A 100 14.58 13.48 11.72
N SER A 101 14.02 13.02 12.84
CA SER A 101 13.74 13.88 13.99
C SER A 101 15.05 14.51 14.45
N THR A 102 15.34 15.73 14.00
CA THR A 102 16.36 16.57 14.62
C THR A 102 15.88 16.81 16.04
N SER A 103 16.55 16.19 17.01
CA SER A 103 16.25 16.34 18.43
C SER A 103 16.58 17.77 18.85
N SER A 104 15.64 18.70 18.70
CA SER A 104 15.70 20.00 19.38
C SER A 104 15.41 19.77 20.87
N THR A 105 16.47 19.75 21.66
CA THR A 105 16.41 19.79 23.12
C THR A 105 15.91 21.16 23.55
N THR A 106 14.66 21.24 24.00
CA THR A 106 14.18 22.39 24.78
C THR A 106 13.36 21.87 25.96
N ASN A 107 14.01 21.85 27.12
CA ASN A 107 13.40 21.75 28.44
C ASN A 107 12.29 22.79 28.59
N MET A 108 11.11 22.40 29.08
CA MET A 108 10.31 23.17 30.05
C MET A 108 9.30 22.26 30.77
N THR A 109 9.68 21.92 32.00
CA THR A 109 8.92 21.95 33.27
C THR A 109 7.50 21.37 33.35
N SER A 110 7.41 20.27 34.10
CA SER A 110 6.19 19.62 34.61
C SER A 110 5.59 20.29 35.85
N SER A 111 4.26 20.22 36.02
CA SER A 111 3.60 20.10 37.33
C SER A 111 2.11 19.71 37.20
N PRO A 112 1.47 19.11 38.25
CA PRO A 112 0.99 17.73 38.15
C PRO A 112 -0.46 17.49 38.64
N SER A 113 -0.85 16.21 38.65
CA SER A 113 -1.91 15.54 39.46
C SER A 113 -3.30 15.45 38.80
N ALA A 114 -4.08 14.36 38.92
CA ALA A 114 -4.13 13.35 39.98
C ALA A 114 -4.51 11.95 39.47
N SER A 115 -4.00 10.96 40.20
CA SER A 115 -4.24 9.53 40.11
C SER A 115 -5.44 9.11 40.95
N SER A 116 -6.18 8.07 40.54
CA SER A 116 -6.84 7.17 41.50
C SER A 116 -6.99 5.77 40.90
N SER A 117 -6.25 4.84 41.50
CA SER A 117 -6.29 3.39 41.34
C SER A 117 -7.39 2.76 42.21
N SER A 118 -8.00 1.66 41.75
CA SER A 118 -8.32 0.54 42.65
C SER A 118 -8.55 -0.77 41.88
N SER A 119 -7.80 -1.77 42.34
CA SER A 119 -7.78 -3.21 42.13
C SER A 119 -9.11 -3.97 42.28
N GLY A 120 -9.18 -5.17 41.68
CA GLY A 120 -10.09 -6.23 42.14
C GLY A 120 -10.33 -7.35 41.12
N GLU A 121 -9.74 -8.52 41.35
CA GLU A 121 -9.84 -9.71 40.49
C GLU A 121 -11.06 -10.59 40.81
N LYS A 122 -11.50 -11.34 39.77
CA LYS A 122 -12.23 -12.63 39.70
C LYS A 122 -13.48 -12.87 40.56
N SER A 123 -14.56 -13.32 39.90
CA SER A 123 -15.07 -14.71 40.02
C SER A 123 -16.34 -14.93 39.19
N ALA A 124 -16.45 -16.14 38.62
CA ALA A 124 -17.63 -16.66 37.95
C ALA A 124 -18.73 -17.04 38.95
N SER A 125 -20.01 -16.90 38.57
CA SER A 125 -21.13 -17.64 39.17
C SER A 125 -22.30 -17.68 38.19
N THR A 126 -22.65 -18.89 37.75
CA THR A 126 -23.87 -19.28 37.06
C THR A 126 -25.08 -19.04 37.96
N SER A 127 -26.22 -18.57 37.43
CA SER A 127 -27.56 -18.99 37.90
C SER A 127 -28.68 -18.53 36.97
N LEU A 128 -29.63 -19.45 36.78
CA LEU A 128 -30.73 -19.47 35.81
C LEU A 128 -31.89 -18.54 36.22
N SER A 129 -32.61 -17.98 35.25
CA SER A 129 -34.06 -18.18 35.13
C SER A 129 -34.61 -17.62 33.81
N ALA A 130 -35.41 -18.46 33.16
CA ALA A 130 -36.04 -18.27 31.87
C ALA A 130 -37.36 -17.49 31.98
N VAL A 131 -37.71 -16.73 30.94
CA VAL A 131 -39.10 -16.59 30.49
C VAL A 131 -39.11 -16.72 28.97
N VAL A 132 -39.81 -17.75 28.51
CA VAL A 132 -40.10 -18.09 27.13
C VAL A 132 -41.52 -17.58 26.84
N ILE A 133 -41.72 -16.84 25.75
CA ILE A 133 -43.01 -16.78 25.05
C ILE A 133 -42.75 -16.95 23.55
N LEU A 134 -43.31 -18.02 22.99
CA LEU A 134 -43.34 -18.36 21.57
C LEU A 134 -44.50 -17.67 20.82
N LEU A 135 -44.39 -17.72 19.48
CA LEU A 135 -45.43 -17.94 18.44
C LEU A 135 -45.70 -16.75 17.49
N GLY A 136 -45.50 -17.01 16.19
CA GLY A 136 -46.10 -16.25 15.08
C GLY A 136 -45.38 -16.38 13.73
N SER A 137 -45.57 -17.49 13.03
CA SER A 137 -45.23 -17.69 11.61
C SER A 137 -46.02 -16.76 10.67
N LEU A 138 -45.44 -16.33 9.53
CA LEU A 138 -46.04 -16.32 8.18
C LEU A 138 -45.05 -15.66 7.19
N GLY A 139 -44.81 -16.31 6.03
CA GLY A 139 -43.80 -15.91 5.06
C GLY A 139 -44.18 -14.75 4.14
N VAL A 140 -43.17 -14.22 3.43
CA VAL A 140 -43.33 -13.51 2.16
C VAL A 140 -42.22 -13.95 1.21
N ALA A 141 -42.63 -14.62 0.13
CA ALA A 141 -41.81 -14.88 -1.04
C ALA A 141 -41.57 -13.55 -1.76
N SER A 142 -40.32 -13.25 -2.12
CA SER A 142 -40.00 -12.21 -3.11
C SER A 142 -39.53 -12.87 -4.40
N LEU A 143 -40.41 -12.79 -5.39
CA LEU A 143 -40.24 -13.11 -6.79
C LEU A 143 -39.29 -12.07 -7.42
N LEU A 144 -38.12 -12.49 -7.89
CA LEU A 144 -37.33 -11.68 -8.82
C LEU A 144 -37.26 -12.42 -10.15
N THR A 145 -38.02 -11.90 -11.11
CA THR A 145 -38.03 -12.29 -12.51
C THR A 145 -36.69 -11.86 -13.14
N ILE A 146 -36.06 -12.79 -13.85
CA ILE A 146 -35.33 -12.52 -15.10
C ILE A 146 -35.98 -13.41 -16.14
#